data_AF-A0A8J3VU31-F1
#
_entry.id   AF-A0A8J3VU31-F1
#
_cell.length_a   1.000
_cell.length_b   1.000
_cell.length_c   1.000
_cell.angle_alpha   90.00
_cell.angle_beta   90.00
_cell.angle_gamma   90.00
#
_symmetry.space_group_name_H-M   'P 1'
#
loop_
_entity.id
_entity.type
_entity.pdbx_description
1 polymer ?
#
loop_
_entity_poly.entity_id
_entity_poly.type
_entity_poly.pdbx_seq_one_letter_code
_entity_poly.pdbx_strand_id
1 'polypeptide(L)'
;MDWRYRATGSDTLARVTTRKPLRAKLATSVSKGAAALSRATGRGDGSVIGGRLGLMIDPDLLAHLSNGRQIALISGTNGKTTTTRLATAALGVLGPVATNSYGANMPTGHTSALAKAGDTPYAVLETDEHYLPQVLAATHPKVIALLNLSRDQLDRAKEVAMMAQLWQETLRGQPVHLVANADDPMVVWATGGSDRVTWVAAGQRWHDDSWVCPECGGAIARAGETPPAAASALAASGQAPGSMIASGNIPHDGPPGGLAGPIPGAAGPGMPGAVPGMPSAAGPGMPGPAGAAFAPPETIHTSAAPPNAAPPSTAPPNAVQANTAGAASVAAEAAAASGIRTSATAPPTVETGSTAPTMTQSGPTAPSMAPGGPIPAVVAPAGAAASSPTAQTAPGPLRSETMPASQGGEPSVDAVAEPLVDSGGGNPDADWHCTNCALRRPTPQWTVDSDAVVDPWGVRHRITLQLPGRVNRANAATALAIAAEFGVPPAEAAPRLAEVASVAGRYAQVERDGKAIRLLLAKNPAGWLEAFDMADHAPTLLSINARDPDGLDTSWLFDVDFSPLAGRPVLISGDRAFDLAVRLEVNGVPFTHVRSFAQALAATPPGRLEVIANYTAFQDIRAELDRVN
;
A
#
# COMPACT_ATOMS: atom_id res chain seq x y z
N MET A 1 -18.30 29.81 -10.44
CA MET A 1 -18.50 28.41 -10.88
C MET A 1 -17.93 28.29 -12.27
N ASP A 2 -16.88 27.49 -12.44
CA ASP A 2 -16.21 27.32 -13.73
C ASP A 2 -16.92 26.25 -14.57
N TRP A 3 -16.96 26.43 -15.89
CA TRP A 3 -17.56 25.46 -16.81
C TRP A 3 -16.68 24.21 -16.99
N ARG A 4 -15.38 24.32 -16.72
CA ARG A 4 -14.36 23.26 -16.84
C ARG A 4 -14.65 22.01 -16.00
N TYR A 5 -15.31 22.17 -14.86
CA TYR A 5 -15.68 21.07 -13.94
C TYR A 5 -17.19 20.93 -13.78
N ARG A 6 -17.97 21.14 -14.85
CA ARG A 6 -19.39 20.78 -14.83
C ARG A 6 -19.50 19.28 -14.55
N ALA A 7 -20.09 18.93 -13.40
CA ALA A 7 -20.66 17.61 -13.19
C ALA A 7 -21.50 17.26 -14.43
N THR A 8 -21.20 16.13 -15.05
CA THR A 8 -21.67 15.77 -16.39
C THR A 8 -23.15 15.44 -16.36
N GLY A 9 -23.98 16.48 -16.52
CA GLY A 9 -25.40 16.46 -16.27
C GLY A 9 -25.73 16.71 -14.79
N SER A 10 -26.92 17.26 -14.55
CA SER A 10 -27.58 17.18 -13.25
C SER A 10 -28.11 15.76 -13.03
N ASP A 11 -27.23 14.76 -13.08
CA ASP A 11 -27.57 13.40 -12.71
C ASP A 11 -27.89 13.41 -11.22
N THR A 12 -29.19 13.52 -10.94
CA THR A 12 -29.72 13.79 -9.61
C THR A 12 -29.62 12.50 -8.83
N LEU A 13 -28.40 12.26 -8.30
CA LEU A 13 -27.89 10.99 -7.79
C LEU A 13 -29.03 10.11 -7.31
N ALA A 14 -29.39 9.13 -8.14
CA ALA A 14 -30.58 8.34 -7.95
C ALA A 14 -30.49 7.67 -6.57
N ARG A 15 -31.20 8.28 -5.60
CA ARG A 15 -31.03 8.08 -4.16
C ARG A 15 -30.81 6.60 -3.91
N VAL A 16 -29.69 6.20 -3.29
CA VAL A 16 -29.17 4.82 -3.35
C VAL A 16 -30.13 3.80 -2.74
N THR A 17 -31.13 3.41 -3.52
CA THR A 17 -32.30 2.62 -3.13
C THR A 17 -32.58 1.52 -4.14
N THR A 18 -31.52 0.96 -4.72
CA THR A 18 -31.56 -0.34 -5.36
C THR A 18 -32.10 -1.34 -4.32
N ARG A 19 -33.14 -2.11 -4.68
CA ARG A 19 -33.77 -3.06 -3.74
C ARG A 19 -32.82 -4.25 -3.48
N LYS A 20 -31.90 -4.07 -2.54
CA LYS A 20 -31.00 -5.10 -2.02
C LYS A 20 -31.81 -6.38 -1.69
N PRO A 21 -31.43 -7.57 -2.21
CA PRO A 21 -32.13 -8.83 -1.93
C PRO A 21 -32.28 -9.11 -0.44
N LEU A 22 -33.25 -9.95 -0.06
CA LEU A 22 -33.42 -10.35 1.35
C LEU A 22 -32.14 -11.00 1.92
N ARG A 23 -31.45 -11.79 1.09
CA ARG A 23 -30.13 -12.37 1.36
C ARG A 23 -29.08 -11.29 1.69
N ALA A 24 -28.93 -10.30 0.80
CA ALA A 24 -28.02 -9.17 0.98
C ALA A 24 -28.33 -8.32 2.23
N LYS A 25 -29.62 -8.12 2.55
CA LYS A 25 -30.07 -7.41 3.77
C LYS A 25 -29.67 -8.16 5.05
N LEU A 26 -29.90 -9.47 5.09
CA LEU A 26 -29.47 -10.33 6.19
C LEU A 26 -27.94 -10.31 6.34
N ALA A 27 -27.22 -10.52 5.23
CA ALA A 27 -25.77 -10.52 5.19
C ALA A 27 -25.15 -9.17 5.62
N THR A 28 -25.74 -8.05 5.20
CA THR A 28 -25.37 -6.69 5.66
C THR A 28 -25.54 -6.55 7.18
N SER A 29 -26.64 -7.09 7.73
CA SER A 29 -26.95 -6.98 9.16
C SER A 29 -26.00 -7.82 10.02
N VAL A 30 -25.69 -9.05 9.59
CA VAL A 30 -24.69 -9.91 10.25
C VAL A 30 -23.29 -9.31 10.11
N SER A 31 -22.93 -8.78 8.95
CA SER A 31 -21.66 -8.10 8.70
C SER A 31 -21.44 -6.93 9.68
N LYS A 32 -22.46 -6.07 9.85
CA LYS A 32 -22.46 -4.98 10.83
C LYS A 32 -22.33 -5.48 12.27
N GLY A 33 -23.13 -6.48 12.66
CA GLY A 33 -23.15 -7.02 14.02
C GLY A 33 -21.82 -7.65 14.41
N ALA A 34 -21.24 -8.49 13.55
CA ALA A 34 -19.95 -9.14 13.78
C ALA A 34 -18.79 -8.12 13.82
N ALA A 35 -18.80 -7.12 12.94
CA ALA A 35 -17.82 -6.04 12.97
C ALA A 35 -17.91 -5.21 14.26
N ALA A 36 -19.13 -4.95 14.75
CA ALA A 36 -19.35 -4.25 16.03
C ALA A 36 -18.87 -5.07 17.23
N LEU A 37 -19.19 -6.37 17.28
CA LEU A 37 -18.78 -7.28 18.36
C LEU A 37 -17.25 -7.48 18.41
N SER A 38 -16.59 -7.55 17.25
CA SER A 38 -15.13 -7.64 17.16
C SER A 38 -14.45 -6.42 17.79
N ARG A 39 -14.90 -5.19 17.46
CA ARG A 39 -14.43 -3.96 18.09
C ARG A 39 -14.75 -3.91 19.59
N ALA A 40 -16.00 -4.18 19.96
CA ALA A 40 -16.47 -4.13 21.35
C ALA A 40 -15.76 -5.13 22.27
N THR A 41 -15.15 -6.18 21.71
CA THR A 41 -14.36 -7.17 22.47
C THR A 41 -12.84 -7.04 22.25
N GLY A 42 -12.37 -5.95 21.65
CA GLY A 42 -10.93 -5.69 21.43
C GLY A 42 -10.26 -6.61 20.41
N ARG A 43 -11.00 -7.47 19.71
CA ARG A 43 -10.47 -8.49 18.78
C ARG A 43 -10.21 -7.95 17.36
N GLY A 44 -9.80 -6.69 17.25
CA GLY A 44 -9.55 -5.99 15.99
C GLY A 44 -10.62 -4.98 15.58
N ASP A 45 -10.46 -4.39 14.40
CA ASP A 45 -11.31 -3.31 13.88
C ASP A 45 -12.69 -3.80 13.36
N GLY A 46 -12.87 -5.12 13.25
CA GLY A 46 -14.08 -5.77 12.76
C GLY A 46 -14.20 -5.90 11.24
N SER A 47 -13.27 -5.37 10.44
CA SER A 47 -13.37 -5.35 8.97
C SER A 47 -13.35 -6.77 8.37
N VAL A 48 -12.30 -7.54 8.65
CA VAL A 48 -12.09 -8.89 8.09
C VAL A 48 -13.23 -9.83 8.48
N ILE A 49 -13.61 -9.88 9.76
CA ILE A 49 -14.66 -10.80 10.25
C ILE A 49 -16.05 -10.38 9.78
N GLY A 50 -16.38 -9.08 9.82
CA GLY A 50 -17.65 -8.58 9.29
C GLY A 50 -17.78 -8.82 7.79
N GLY A 51 -16.70 -8.61 7.04
CA GLY A 51 -16.63 -8.93 5.61
C GLY A 51 -16.80 -10.42 5.33
N ARG A 52 -16.04 -11.28 6.03
CA ARG A 52 -16.07 -12.74 5.84
C ARG A 52 -17.44 -13.34 6.17
N LEU A 53 -18.09 -12.94 7.26
CA LEU A 53 -19.44 -13.43 7.57
C LEU A 53 -20.48 -12.90 6.56
N GLY A 54 -20.34 -11.66 6.09
CA GLY A 54 -21.19 -11.11 5.03
C GLY A 54 -21.10 -11.93 3.74
N LEU A 55 -19.88 -12.14 3.24
CA LEU A 55 -19.63 -12.87 1.98
C LEU A 55 -19.96 -14.37 2.06
N MET A 56 -19.86 -15.00 3.24
CA MET A 56 -20.33 -16.40 3.41
C MET A 56 -21.86 -16.52 3.38
N ILE A 57 -22.60 -15.50 3.82
CA ILE A 57 -24.06 -15.48 3.70
C ILE A 57 -24.48 -15.14 2.27
N ASP A 58 -23.81 -14.16 1.65
CA ASP A 58 -24.10 -13.63 0.32
C ASP A 58 -22.80 -13.31 -0.45
N PRO A 59 -22.30 -14.21 -1.32
CA PRO A 59 -21.04 -14.00 -2.06
C PRO A 59 -21.03 -12.72 -2.90
N ASP A 60 -22.19 -12.35 -3.45
CA ASP A 60 -22.39 -11.18 -4.29
C ASP A 60 -22.58 -9.88 -3.47
N LEU A 61 -22.44 -9.94 -2.14
CA LEU A 61 -22.72 -8.81 -1.24
C LEU A 61 -21.89 -7.57 -1.57
N LEU A 62 -20.65 -7.72 -2.06
CA LEU A 62 -19.85 -6.58 -2.49
C LEU A 62 -20.53 -5.81 -3.65
N ALA A 63 -21.09 -6.53 -4.63
CA ALA A 63 -21.85 -5.93 -5.72
C ALA A 63 -23.19 -5.35 -5.21
N HIS A 64 -23.93 -6.09 -4.36
CA HIS A 64 -25.18 -5.60 -3.75
C HIS A 64 -25.00 -4.35 -2.88
N LEU A 65 -23.81 -4.10 -2.33
CA LEU A 65 -23.47 -2.91 -1.55
C LEU A 65 -22.87 -1.77 -2.39
N SER A 66 -22.27 -2.09 -3.53
CA SER A 66 -21.67 -1.14 -4.47
C SER A 66 -22.71 -0.51 -5.41
N ASN A 67 -23.74 -1.28 -5.79
CA ASN A 67 -24.75 -0.88 -6.76
C ASN A 67 -25.46 0.45 -6.41
N GLY A 68 -25.32 1.45 -7.28
CA GLY A 68 -25.86 2.80 -7.12
C GLY A 68 -24.90 3.82 -6.49
N ARG A 69 -23.65 3.44 -6.21
CA ARG A 69 -22.60 4.35 -5.72
C ARG A 69 -21.68 4.82 -6.86
N GLN A 70 -21.11 6.01 -6.73
CA GLN A 70 -19.90 6.38 -7.49
C GLN A 70 -18.67 6.00 -6.65
N ILE A 71 -17.84 5.11 -7.18
CA ILE A 71 -16.72 4.49 -6.46
C ILE A 71 -15.39 4.83 -7.15
N ALA A 72 -14.39 5.20 -6.36
CA ALA A 72 -12.98 5.22 -6.74
C ALA A 72 -12.27 4.02 -6.12
N LEU A 73 -11.51 3.26 -6.92
CA LEU A 73 -10.54 2.27 -6.42
C LEU A 73 -9.14 2.87 -6.47
N ILE A 74 -8.28 2.53 -5.51
CA ILE A 74 -6.89 3.00 -5.45
C ILE A 74 -5.97 1.80 -5.21
N SER A 75 -5.06 1.55 -6.16
CA SER A 75 -4.16 0.39 -6.16
C SER A 75 -2.73 0.75 -6.60
N GLY A 76 -1.75 -0.08 -6.23
CA GLY A 76 -0.31 0.14 -6.43
C GLY A 76 0.49 -0.09 -5.16
N THR A 77 1.72 -0.60 -5.24
CA THR A 77 2.37 -1.24 -4.07
C THR A 77 2.55 -0.29 -2.88
N ASN A 78 2.89 0.97 -3.15
CA ASN A 78 2.99 2.05 -2.16
C ASN A 78 1.95 3.17 -2.38
N GLY A 79 1.97 4.22 -1.55
CA GLY A 79 1.02 5.36 -1.61
C GLY A 79 -0.45 5.09 -1.22
N LYS A 80 -1.04 3.92 -1.54
CA LYS A 80 -2.50 3.64 -1.47
C LYS A 80 -3.25 4.26 -0.30
N THR A 81 -2.79 3.94 0.91
CA THR A 81 -3.42 4.34 2.17
C THR A 81 -3.47 5.87 2.31
N THR A 82 -2.41 6.56 1.86
CA THR A 82 -2.33 8.03 1.87
C THR A 82 -3.23 8.64 0.82
N THR A 83 -3.15 8.17 -0.44
CA THR A 83 -4.02 8.64 -1.53
C THR A 83 -5.49 8.40 -1.23
N THR A 84 -5.82 7.29 -0.56
CA THR A 84 -7.18 6.98 -0.08
C THR A 84 -7.67 8.01 0.93
N ARG A 85 -6.84 8.43 1.90
CA ARG A 85 -7.21 9.53 2.81
C ARG A 85 -7.37 10.87 2.09
N LEU A 86 -6.42 11.23 1.22
CA LEU A 86 -6.42 12.49 0.48
C LEU A 86 -7.62 12.60 -0.47
N ALA A 87 -7.92 11.55 -1.23
CA ALA A 87 -9.10 11.49 -2.10
C ALA A 87 -10.41 11.45 -1.31
N THR A 88 -10.45 10.78 -0.15
CA THR A 88 -11.64 10.82 0.75
C THR A 88 -11.90 12.24 1.27
N ALA A 89 -10.84 12.99 1.64
CA ALA A 89 -10.97 14.38 2.07
C ALA A 89 -11.39 15.31 0.92
N ALA A 90 -10.75 15.17 -0.24
CA ALA A 90 -11.07 15.92 -1.46
C ALA A 90 -12.53 15.72 -1.91
N LEU A 91 -13.03 14.48 -1.91
CA LEU A 91 -14.43 14.16 -2.20
C LEU A 91 -15.40 14.54 -1.06
N GLY A 92 -14.89 14.88 0.13
CA GLY A 92 -15.69 15.37 1.25
C GLY A 92 -16.45 16.68 0.96
N VAL A 93 -16.08 17.40 -0.11
CA VAL A 93 -16.87 18.52 -0.67
C VAL A 93 -18.29 18.07 -1.06
N LEU A 94 -18.45 16.83 -1.54
CA LEU A 94 -19.74 16.24 -1.93
C LEU A 94 -20.54 15.65 -0.75
N GLY A 95 -20.02 15.76 0.49
CA GLY A 95 -20.61 15.19 1.70
C GLY A 95 -19.97 13.87 2.12
N PRO A 96 -20.71 12.96 2.78
CA PRO A 96 -20.14 11.71 3.29
C PRO A 96 -19.58 10.80 2.18
N VAL A 97 -18.38 10.28 2.42
CA VAL A 97 -17.67 9.33 1.55
C VAL A 97 -17.43 8.04 2.33
N ALA A 98 -17.73 6.88 1.73
CA ALA A 98 -17.42 5.59 2.32
C ALA A 98 -15.97 5.18 2.03
N THR A 99 -15.24 4.71 3.04
CA THR A 99 -13.88 4.18 2.87
C THR A 99 -13.62 3.01 3.81
N ASN A 100 -12.71 2.13 3.43
CA ASN A 100 -12.28 0.98 4.23
C ASN A 100 -11.25 1.37 5.28
N SER A 101 -11.14 0.54 6.33
CA SER A 101 -10.05 0.64 7.30
C SER A 101 -8.70 0.43 6.61
N TYR A 102 -7.68 1.16 7.03
CA TYR A 102 -6.33 1.02 6.50
C TYR A 102 -5.81 -0.42 6.68
N GLY A 103 -5.28 -1.00 5.60
CA GLY A 103 -4.89 -2.42 5.55
C GLY A 103 -6.06 -3.41 5.35
N ALA A 104 -7.32 -2.98 5.38
CA ALA A 104 -8.47 -3.82 5.00
C ALA A 104 -8.70 -3.78 3.47
N ASN A 105 -7.62 -4.00 2.70
CA ASN A 105 -7.52 -3.79 1.25
C ASN A 105 -8.06 -4.95 0.39
N MET A 106 -8.62 -5.99 1.02
CA MET A 106 -9.25 -7.14 0.39
C MET A 106 -10.79 -6.99 0.28
N PRO A 107 -11.48 -7.79 -0.56
CA PRO A 107 -12.94 -7.73 -0.74
C PRO A 107 -13.76 -7.86 0.55
N THR A 108 -13.25 -8.55 1.58
CA THR A 108 -13.84 -8.61 2.93
C THR A 108 -13.89 -7.22 3.57
N GLY A 109 -12.78 -6.50 3.59
CA GLY A 109 -12.68 -5.13 4.10
C GLY A 109 -13.57 -4.15 3.34
N HIS A 110 -13.60 -4.25 2.01
CA HIS A 110 -14.49 -3.47 1.14
C HIS A 110 -15.97 -3.71 1.50
N THR A 111 -16.36 -4.98 1.64
CA THR A 111 -17.72 -5.38 2.02
C THR A 111 -18.12 -4.82 3.38
N SER A 112 -17.24 -4.93 4.39
CA SER A 112 -17.51 -4.39 5.74
C SER A 112 -17.64 -2.86 5.74
N ALA A 113 -16.80 -2.17 4.95
CA ALA A 113 -16.82 -0.72 4.80
C ALA A 113 -18.12 -0.20 4.15
N LEU A 114 -18.50 -0.77 3.00
CA LEU A 114 -19.74 -0.38 2.31
C LEU A 114 -20.98 -0.78 3.11
N ALA A 115 -20.96 -1.91 3.82
CA ALA A 115 -22.02 -2.30 4.74
C ALA A 115 -22.18 -1.26 5.85
N LYS A 116 -21.09 -0.91 6.57
CA LYS A 116 -21.05 0.13 7.60
C LYS A 116 -21.60 1.47 7.07
N ALA A 117 -21.20 1.88 5.87
CA ALA A 117 -21.60 3.12 5.24
C ALA A 117 -23.03 3.13 4.65
N GLY A 118 -23.77 2.02 4.72
CA GLY A 118 -25.19 1.95 4.35
C GLY A 118 -25.47 2.34 2.89
N ASP A 119 -26.11 3.50 2.72
CA ASP A 119 -26.57 4.04 1.43
C ASP A 119 -25.86 5.36 1.06
N THR A 120 -24.67 5.59 1.63
CA THR A 120 -23.76 6.69 1.26
C THR A 120 -23.43 6.64 -0.24
N PRO A 121 -23.59 7.71 -1.04
CA PRO A 121 -23.49 7.63 -2.50
C PRO A 121 -22.05 7.55 -3.04
N TYR A 122 -21.06 8.05 -2.30
CA TYR A 122 -19.66 8.04 -2.74
C TYR A 122 -18.84 6.99 -1.99
N ALA A 123 -17.81 6.43 -2.63
CA ALA A 123 -16.80 5.62 -1.95
C ALA A 123 -15.39 5.81 -2.54
N VAL A 124 -14.38 5.71 -1.69
CA VAL A 124 -12.96 5.63 -2.04
C VAL A 124 -12.38 4.44 -1.31
N LEU A 125 -11.94 3.42 -2.06
CA LEU A 125 -11.53 2.13 -1.51
C LEU A 125 -10.05 1.87 -1.82
N GLU A 126 -9.26 1.62 -0.78
CA GLU A 126 -7.90 1.08 -0.90
C GLU A 126 -8.01 -0.39 -1.33
N THR A 127 -7.50 -0.72 -2.52
CA THR A 127 -7.61 -2.05 -3.14
C THR A 127 -6.23 -2.65 -3.37
N ASP A 128 -6.04 -3.87 -2.87
CA ASP A 128 -4.84 -4.69 -3.10
C ASP A 128 -4.60 -4.96 -4.60
N GLU A 129 -3.34 -4.94 -5.02
CA GLU A 129 -2.90 -5.07 -6.42
C GLU A 129 -3.49 -6.31 -7.09
N HIS A 130 -3.56 -7.41 -6.32
CA HIS A 130 -4.02 -8.71 -6.80
C HIS A 130 -5.54 -8.85 -6.81
N TYR A 131 -6.25 -8.13 -5.94
CA TYR A 131 -7.70 -8.19 -5.83
C TYR A 131 -8.41 -7.17 -6.74
N LEU A 132 -7.67 -6.25 -7.38
CA LEU A 132 -8.20 -5.29 -8.34
C LEU A 132 -9.15 -5.90 -9.40
N PRO A 133 -8.90 -7.08 -10.01
CA PRO A 133 -9.81 -7.66 -11.01
C PRO A 133 -11.16 -8.07 -10.40
N GLN A 134 -11.14 -8.70 -9.23
CA GLN A 134 -12.35 -9.12 -8.51
C GLN A 134 -13.14 -7.89 -8.02
N VAL A 135 -12.46 -6.85 -7.52
CA VAL A 135 -13.10 -5.65 -7.02
C VAL A 135 -13.65 -4.80 -8.18
N LEU A 136 -12.96 -4.68 -9.31
CA LEU A 136 -13.47 -4.04 -10.53
C LEU A 136 -14.78 -4.71 -10.98
N ALA A 137 -14.77 -6.04 -11.16
CA ALA A 137 -15.94 -6.80 -11.60
C ALA A 137 -17.13 -6.71 -10.62
N ALA A 138 -16.89 -6.54 -9.32
CA ALA A 138 -17.93 -6.41 -8.31
C ALA A 138 -18.40 -4.96 -8.07
N THR A 139 -17.58 -3.94 -8.33
CA THR A 139 -17.87 -2.55 -7.95
C THR A 139 -18.29 -1.66 -9.12
N HIS A 140 -17.89 -1.97 -10.36
CA HIS A 140 -18.06 -1.11 -11.54
C HIS A 140 -17.71 0.37 -11.24
N PRO A 141 -16.46 0.65 -10.83
CA PRO A 141 -16.07 1.94 -10.30
C PRO A 141 -16.09 3.01 -11.39
N LYS A 142 -16.29 4.26 -10.96
CA LYS A 142 -16.25 5.43 -11.84
C LYS A 142 -14.81 5.75 -12.28
N VAL A 143 -13.84 5.48 -11.40
CA VAL A 143 -12.41 5.70 -11.65
C VAL A 143 -11.56 4.65 -10.92
N ILE A 144 -10.44 4.27 -11.51
CA ILE A 144 -9.38 3.49 -10.84
C ILE A 144 -8.11 4.33 -10.85
N ALA A 145 -7.49 4.52 -9.69
CA ALA A 145 -6.18 5.13 -9.59
C ALA A 145 -5.08 4.07 -9.47
N LEU A 146 -4.07 4.16 -10.34
CA LEU A 146 -2.91 3.26 -10.41
C LEU A 146 -1.65 4.03 -10.03
N LEU A 147 -1.10 3.72 -8.86
CA LEU A 147 -0.06 4.55 -8.21
C LEU A 147 1.36 4.19 -8.61
N ASN A 148 1.75 2.93 -8.41
CA ASN A 148 3.08 2.40 -8.74
C ASN A 148 3.11 0.87 -8.60
N LEU A 149 4.10 0.23 -9.20
CA LEU A 149 4.39 -1.19 -9.02
C LEU A 149 5.89 -1.39 -8.73
N SER A 150 6.20 -1.84 -7.51
CA SER A 150 7.55 -2.19 -7.04
C SER A 150 7.57 -3.59 -6.43
N ARG A 151 8.74 -4.20 -6.26
CA ARG A 151 8.88 -5.40 -5.42
C ARG A 151 8.42 -5.07 -4.00
N ASP A 152 7.61 -5.95 -3.42
CA ASP A 152 7.06 -5.76 -2.07
C ASP A 152 7.70 -6.71 -1.04
N GLN A 153 7.90 -7.97 -1.45
CA GLN A 153 8.47 -9.07 -0.67
C GLN A 153 9.08 -10.08 -1.65
N LEU A 154 10.30 -10.57 -1.38
CA LEU A 154 10.99 -11.52 -2.27
C LEU A 154 10.47 -12.97 -2.11
N ASP A 155 9.93 -13.32 -0.94
CA ASP A 155 9.40 -14.65 -0.65
C ASP A 155 7.93 -14.86 -1.07
N ARG A 156 7.24 -13.80 -1.54
CA ARG A 156 5.84 -13.85 -1.99
C ARG A 156 5.79 -13.76 -3.51
N ALA A 157 5.69 -14.92 -4.16
CA ALA A 157 5.81 -15.14 -5.61
C ALA A 157 4.84 -14.31 -6.50
N LYS A 158 5.11 -13.01 -6.65
CA LYS A 158 4.43 -12.04 -7.50
C LYS A 158 5.44 -11.03 -8.02
N GLU A 159 6.12 -11.38 -9.10
CA GLU A 159 7.01 -10.46 -9.81
C GLU A 159 6.26 -9.20 -10.28
N VAL A 160 6.97 -8.08 -10.33
CA VAL A 160 6.39 -6.76 -10.68
C VAL A 160 5.71 -6.81 -12.05
N ALA A 161 6.36 -7.46 -13.03
CA ALA A 161 5.82 -7.68 -14.36
C ALA A 161 4.53 -8.54 -14.35
N MET A 162 4.38 -9.51 -13.45
CA MET A 162 3.16 -10.31 -13.33
C MET A 162 1.98 -9.50 -12.80
N MET A 163 2.22 -8.54 -11.89
CA MET A 163 1.15 -7.63 -11.42
C MET A 163 0.77 -6.62 -12.49
N ALA A 164 1.75 -6.09 -13.23
CA ALA A 164 1.49 -5.23 -14.39
C ALA A 164 0.70 -5.97 -15.48
N GLN A 165 1.02 -7.25 -15.74
CA GLN A 165 0.30 -8.08 -16.72
C GLN A 165 -1.14 -8.37 -16.26
N LEU A 166 -1.32 -8.75 -14.99
CA LEU A 166 -2.64 -8.97 -14.39
C LEU A 166 -3.53 -7.74 -14.55
N TRP A 167 -2.97 -6.54 -14.31
CA TRP A 167 -3.66 -5.28 -14.54
C TRP A 167 -3.97 -5.04 -16.03
N GLN A 168 -3.00 -5.25 -16.94
CA GLN A 168 -3.21 -5.05 -18.36
C GLN A 168 -4.31 -5.96 -18.94
N GLU A 169 -4.33 -7.24 -18.56
CA GLU A 169 -5.37 -8.20 -18.95
C GLU A 169 -6.74 -7.83 -18.37
N THR A 170 -6.76 -7.28 -17.15
CA THR A 170 -7.98 -6.85 -16.44
C THR A 170 -8.60 -5.57 -17.01
N LEU A 171 -7.77 -4.61 -17.42
CA LEU A 171 -8.16 -3.25 -17.81
C LEU A 171 -8.37 -3.06 -19.32
N ARG A 172 -7.85 -3.99 -20.14
CA ARG A 172 -8.01 -3.98 -21.60
C ARG A 172 -9.49 -4.03 -22.00
N GLY A 173 -9.96 -2.99 -22.70
CA GLY A 173 -11.34 -2.86 -23.17
C GLY A 173 -12.38 -2.56 -22.08
N GLN A 174 -11.97 -2.25 -20.84
CA GLN A 174 -12.91 -1.87 -19.78
C GLN A 174 -13.39 -0.42 -19.96
N PRO A 175 -14.70 -0.12 -19.84
CA PRO A 175 -15.25 1.22 -19.98
C PRO A 175 -15.08 2.06 -18.69
N VAL A 176 -13.87 2.06 -18.12
CA VAL A 176 -13.51 2.73 -16.86
C VAL A 176 -12.48 3.82 -17.10
N HIS A 177 -12.53 4.92 -16.35
CA HIS A 177 -11.48 5.95 -16.40
C HIS A 177 -10.33 5.55 -15.47
N LEU A 178 -9.09 5.55 -15.99
CA LEU A 178 -7.88 5.38 -15.20
C LEU A 178 -7.27 6.74 -14.84
N VAL A 179 -6.83 6.91 -13.59
CA VAL A 179 -5.93 7.99 -13.17
C VAL A 179 -4.58 7.33 -12.85
N ALA A 180 -3.63 7.44 -13.76
CA ALA A 180 -2.43 6.60 -13.76
C ALA A 180 -1.16 7.44 -13.62
N ASN A 181 -0.17 6.89 -12.90
CA ASN A 181 1.16 7.47 -12.80
C ASN A 181 1.91 7.34 -14.14
N ALA A 182 2.36 8.47 -14.70
CA ALA A 182 3.15 8.52 -15.92
C ALA A 182 4.65 8.23 -15.68
N ASP A 183 5.13 8.44 -14.46
CA ASP A 183 6.54 8.29 -14.12
C ASP A 183 6.97 6.82 -13.95
N ASP A 184 6.01 5.88 -13.87
CA ASP A 184 6.23 4.43 -13.68
C ASP A 184 5.99 3.64 -15.00
N PRO A 185 7.02 2.99 -15.59
CA PRO A 185 6.89 2.20 -16.82
C PRO A 185 5.95 0.99 -16.75
N MET A 186 5.82 0.37 -15.57
CA MET A 186 4.97 -0.81 -15.35
C MET A 186 3.50 -0.40 -15.27
N VAL A 187 3.20 0.72 -14.61
CA VAL A 187 1.86 1.33 -14.62
C VAL A 187 1.49 1.77 -16.04
N VAL A 188 2.38 2.46 -16.76
CA VAL A 188 2.08 2.92 -18.12
C VAL A 188 1.76 1.74 -19.05
N TRP A 189 2.57 0.67 -19.03
CA TRP A 189 2.31 -0.53 -19.81
C TRP A 189 1.01 -1.25 -19.41
N ALA A 190 0.68 -1.28 -18.10
CA ALA A 190 -0.56 -1.86 -17.59
C ALA A 190 -1.84 -1.15 -18.09
N THR A 191 -1.75 0.10 -18.56
CA THR A 191 -2.89 0.81 -19.18
C THR A 191 -3.02 0.59 -20.70
N GLY A 192 -2.11 -0.16 -21.33
CA GLY A 192 -1.93 -0.24 -22.80
C GLY A 192 -3.10 -0.79 -23.63
N GLY A 193 -4.29 -0.97 -23.04
CA GLY A 193 -5.53 -1.34 -23.73
C GLY A 193 -6.77 -0.59 -23.22
N SER A 194 -6.61 0.59 -22.61
CA SER A 194 -7.70 1.37 -22.00
C SER A 194 -7.87 2.74 -22.67
N ASP A 195 -9.07 3.05 -23.17
CA ASP A 195 -9.34 4.23 -24.00
C ASP A 195 -9.36 5.57 -23.23
N ARG A 196 -9.36 5.53 -21.89
CA ARG A 196 -9.52 6.69 -21.01
C ARG A 196 -8.52 6.67 -19.88
N VAL A 197 -7.42 7.40 -20.05
CA VAL A 197 -6.38 7.57 -19.03
C VAL A 197 -6.08 9.06 -18.82
N THR A 198 -6.18 9.50 -17.56
CA THR A 198 -5.66 10.78 -17.08
C THR A 198 -4.30 10.52 -16.43
N TRP A 199 -3.26 11.14 -16.96
CA TRP A 199 -1.89 10.94 -16.54
C TRP A 199 -1.46 11.94 -15.46
N VAL A 200 -0.92 11.42 -14.36
CA VAL A 200 -0.37 12.17 -13.24
C VAL A 200 1.13 11.95 -13.16
N ALA A 201 1.90 13.00 -12.96
CA ALA A 201 3.34 12.93 -12.70
C ALA A 201 3.72 13.77 -11.49
N ALA A 202 4.81 13.37 -10.83
CA ALA A 202 5.40 14.13 -9.72
C ALA A 202 6.93 14.20 -9.77
N GLY A 203 7.55 13.76 -10.87
CA GLY A 203 9.00 13.66 -11.00
C GLY A 203 9.59 12.59 -10.09
N GLN A 204 8.79 11.56 -9.75
CA GLN A 204 9.27 10.41 -9.00
C GLN A 204 10.16 9.56 -9.90
N ARG A 205 11.40 9.31 -9.49
CA ARG A 205 12.26 8.41 -10.24
C ARG A 205 12.01 6.97 -9.80
N TRP A 206 11.44 6.17 -10.70
CA TRP A 206 11.36 4.73 -10.58
C TRP A 206 12.58 4.14 -11.30
N HIS A 207 13.47 3.48 -10.56
CA HIS A 207 14.69 2.89 -11.11
C HIS A 207 14.60 1.36 -11.13
N ASP A 208 14.78 0.74 -9.98
CA ASP A 208 15.31 -0.63 -9.85
C ASP A 208 14.45 -1.68 -10.57
N ASP A 209 13.15 -1.67 -10.31
CA ASP A 209 12.20 -2.63 -10.86
C ASP A 209 11.74 -2.30 -12.29
N SER A 210 12.29 -1.24 -12.89
CA SER A 210 11.77 -0.63 -14.11
C SER A 210 12.87 -0.24 -15.13
N TRP A 211 14.04 -0.86 -15.03
CA TRP A 211 15.09 -0.79 -16.06
C TRP A 211 14.79 -1.65 -17.30
N VAL A 212 13.84 -2.58 -17.21
CA VAL A 212 13.52 -3.58 -18.23
C VAL A 212 12.09 -3.34 -18.73
N CYS A 213 11.90 -3.32 -20.04
CA CYS A 213 10.63 -3.07 -20.68
C CYS A 213 9.71 -4.30 -20.57
N PRO A 214 8.51 -4.20 -19.96
CA PRO A 214 7.61 -5.34 -19.82
C PRO A 214 7.04 -5.84 -21.17
N GLU A 215 6.93 -4.95 -22.18
CA GLU A 215 6.45 -5.28 -23.53
C GLU A 215 7.43 -6.18 -24.31
N CYS A 216 8.74 -5.89 -24.24
CA CYS A 216 9.72 -6.47 -25.17
C CYS A 216 11.08 -6.88 -24.56
N GLY A 217 11.27 -6.79 -23.24
CA GLY A 217 12.53 -7.09 -22.56
C GLY A 217 13.68 -6.09 -22.79
N GLY A 218 13.56 -5.16 -23.74
CA GLY A 218 14.57 -4.14 -24.01
C GLY A 218 14.77 -3.15 -22.84
N ALA A 219 15.88 -2.42 -22.83
CA ALA A 219 16.17 -1.47 -21.77
C ALA A 219 15.18 -0.28 -21.77
N ILE A 220 14.89 0.26 -20.58
CA ILE A 220 14.29 1.57 -20.39
C ILE A 220 15.40 2.59 -20.16
N ALA A 221 15.60 3.50 -21.12
CA ALA A 221 16.48 4.65 -21.00
C ALA A 221 15.78 5.78 -20.24
N ARG A 222 16.56 6.57 -19.50
CA ARG A 222 16.16 7.77 -18.74
C ARG A 222 17.13 8.91 -19.06
N ALA A 223 16.65 10.15 -19.07
CA ALA A 223 17.51 11.30 -19.34
C ALA A 223 18.64 11.43 -18.31
N GLY A 224 19.90 11.48 -18.77
CA GLY A 224 21.08 11.65 -17.92
C GLY A 224 21.59 10.39 -17.21
N GLU A 225 20.99 9.22 -17.42
CA GLU A 225 21.32 7.99 -16.69
C GLU A 225 21.82 6.85 -17.59
N THR A 226 22.74 6.03 -17.07
CA THR A 226 23.18 4.78 -17.71
C THR A 226 22.60 3.60 -16.93
N PRO A 227 21.89 2.65 -17.57
CA PRO A 227 21.34 1.49 -16.86
C PRO A 227 22.43 0.64 -16.18
N PRO A 228 22.16 0.06 -15.00
CA PRO A 228 23.10 -0.81 -14.32
C PRO A 228 23.46 -2.03 -15.20
N ALA A 229 24.68 -2.54 -15.05
CA ALA A 229 25.23 -3.58 -15.93
C ALA A 229 24.36 -4.86 -16.00
N ALA A 230 23.70 -5.23 -14.90
CA ALA A 230 22.77 -6.36 -14.85
C ALA A 230 21.53 -6.14 -15.73
N ALA A 231 20.94 -4.95 -15.72
CA ALA A 231 19.80 -4.62 -16.58
C ALA A 231 20.22 -4.51 -18.06
N SER A 232 21.39 -3.96 -18.32
CA SER A 232 21.98 -3.94 -19.68
C SER A 232 22.20 -5.35 -20.22
N ALA A 233 22.69 -6.28 -19.39
CA ALA A 233 22.87 -7.68 -19.76
C ALA A 233 21.55 -8.42 -19.98
N LEU A 234 20.53 -8.18 -19.14
CA LEU A 234 19.21 -8.80 -19.31
C LEU A 234 18.53 -8.30 -20.59
N ALA A 235 18.57 -6.99 -20.86
CA ALA A 235 18.07 -6.41 -22.11
C ALA A 235 18.81 -6.95 -23.35
N ALA A 236 20.14 -7.14 -23.27
CA ALA A 236 20.94 -7.72 -24.34
C ALA A 236 20.65 -9.22 -24.59
N SER A 237 20.02 -9.93 -23.64
CA SER A 237 19.63 -11.33 -23.79
C SER A 237 18.42 -11.54 -24.73
N GLY A 238 17.66 -10.47 -25.00
CA GLY A 238 16.45 -10.52 -25.83
C GLY A 238 15.27 -11.28 -25.21
N GLN A 239 15.38 -11.76 -23.97
CA GLN A 239 14.30 -12.46 -23.27
C GLN A 239 13.28 -11.44 -22.72
N ALA A 240 12.17 -11.25 -23.43
CA ALA A 240 11.00 -10.60 -22.86
C ALA A 240 10.47 -11.45 -21.68
N PRO A 241 10.14 -10.88 -20.51
CA PRO A 241 9.74 -11.67 -19.35
C PRO A 241 8.51 -12.57 -19.62
N GLY A 242 7.60 -12.15 -20.51
CA GLY A 242 6.47 -12.97 -20.96
C GLY A 242 6.85 -14.24 -21.74
N SER A 243 8.02 -14.31 -22.39
CA SER A 243 8.38 -15.47 -23.23
C SER A 243 8.77 -16.71 -22.42
N MET A 244 9.22 -16.55 -21.17
CA MET A 244 9.42 -17.69 -20.27
C MET A 244 8.10 -18.24 -19.71
N ILE A 245 7.08 -17.39 -19.54
CA ILE A 245 5.77 -17.78 -18.98
C ILE A 245 4.95 -18.61 -19.97
N ALA A 246 5.15 -18.41 -21.28
CA ALA A 246 4.48 -19.19 -22.34
C ALA A 246 4.89 -20.69 -22.38
N SER A 247 6.01 -21.05 -21.75
CA SER A 247 6.51 -22.43 -21.67
C SER A 247 6.26 -23.01 -20.28
N GLY A 248 5.02 -23.46 -20.02
CA GLY A 248 4.57 -23.94 -18.71
C GLY A 248 5.24 -25.25 -18.25
N ASN A 249 6.47 -25.15 -17.77
CA ASN A 249 7.28 -26.28 -17.33
C ASN A 249 8.05 -25.97 -16.03
N ILE A 250 7.32 -25.72 -14.95
CA ILE A 250 7.88 -25.67 -13.59
C ILE A 250 8.24 -27.12 -13.20
N PRO A 251 9.49 -27.44 -12.81
CA PRO A 251 9.86 -28.78 -12.39
C PRO A 251 9.16 -29.19 -11.10
N HIS A 252 8.25 -30.16 -11.17
CA HIS A 252 7.61 -30.77 -10.00
C HIS A 252 8.47 -31.90 -9.41
N ASP A 253 9.59 -31.56 -8.79
CA ASP A 253 10.37 -32.51 -7.97
C ASP A 253 9.74 -32.67 -6.59
N GLY A 254 8.79 -33.60 -6.47
CA GLY A 254 8.15 -33.99 -5.21
C GLY A 254 7.17 -35.16 -5.39
N PRO A 255 7.32 -36.29 -4.66
CA PRO A 255 6.50 -37.47 -4.88
C PRO A 255 5.06 -37.28 -4.35
N PRO A 256 4.02 -37.71 -5.10
CA PRO A 256 2.63 -37.52 -4.71
C PRO A 256 2.19 -38.51 -3.61
N GLY A 257 2.19 -38.05 -2.37
CA GLY A 257 1.57 -38.75 -1.23
C GLY A 257 0.04 -38.70 -1.30
N GLY A 258 -0.58 -39.68 -1.97
CA GLY A 258 -2.03 -39.72 -2.17
C GLY A 258 -2.81 -40.40 -1.04
N LEU A 259 -3.91 -39.78 -0.60
CA LEU A 259 -5.07 -40.44 0.03
C LEU A 259 -6.35 -39.65 -0.29
N ALA A 260 -7.11 -40.11 -1.28
CA ALA A 260 -8.42 -39.57 -1.64
C ALA A 260 -9.47 -40.69 -1.67
N GLY A 261 -10.49 -40.60 -0.82
CA GLY A 261 -11.64 -41.51 -0.82
C GLY A 261 -12.63 -41.18 -1.95
N PRO A 262 -13.39 -42.17 -2.46
CA PRO A 262 -14.26 -41.97 -3.61
C PRO A 262 -15.58 -41.28 -3.24
N ILE A 263 -16.07 -40.43 -4.15
CA ILE A 263 -17.47 -39.97 -4.18
C ILE A 263 -18.14 -40.63 -5.40
N PRO A 264 -19.26 -41.36 -5.23
CA PRO A 264 -19.96 -42.00 -6.34
C PRO A 264 -20.77 -41.00 -7.17
N GLY A 265 -20.85 -41.22 -8.49
CA GLY A 265 -21.52 -40.33 -9.43
C GLY A 265 -22.97 -40.71 -9.76
N ALA A 266 -23.56 -39.98 -10.71
CA ALA A 266 -24.82 -40.29 -11.39
C ALA A 266 -24.68 -40.00 -12.90
N ALA A 267 -25.35 -40.78 -13.75
CA ALA A 267 -25.13 -40.77 -15.19
C ALA A 267 -26.27 -40.11 -16.00
N GLY A 268 -25.95 -39.64 -17.21
CA GLY A 268 -26.89 -39.22 -18.25
C GLY A 268 -26.47 -39.82 -19.61
N PRO A 269 -27.39 -40.28 -20.49
CA PRO A 269 -27.01 -41.21 -21.58
C PRO A 269 -27.07 -40.64 -23.02
N GLY A 270 -26.28 -41.23 -23.92
CA GLY A 270 -26.75 -41.62 -25.25
C GLY A 270 -26.19 -40.92 -26.52
N MET A 271 -25.14 -41.51 -27.11
CA MET A 271 -25.04 -41.99 -28.53
C MET A 271 -25.26 -41.03 -29.75
N PRO A 272 -24.85 -41.40 -30.98
CA PRO A 272 -23.56 -41.96 -31.42
C PRO A 272 -23.01 -41.34 -32.75
N GLY A 273 -21.75 -41.62 -33.13
CA GLY A 273 -21.21 -41.32 -34.47
C GLY A 273 -19.74 -41.74 -34.67
N ALA A 274 -19.37 -42.30 -35.83
CA ALA A 274 -18.05 -42.94 -36.10
C ALA A 274 -17.79 -43.13 -37.63
N VAL A 275 -16.63 -43.57 -38.16
CA VAL A 275 -15.42 -44.15 -37.53
C VAL A 275 -14.05 -43.63 -38.05
N PRO A 276 -13.61 -43.83 -39.32
CA PRO A 276 -12.18 -44.16 -39.54
C PRO A 276 -11.40 -43.37 -40.62
N GLY A 277 -10.06 -43.41 -40.54
CA GLY A 277 -9.17 -43.08 -41.68
C GLY A 277 -7.69 -42.82 -41.32
N MET A 278 -6.82 -43.80 -41.53
CA MET A 278 -5.33 -43.66 -41.55
C MET A 278 -4.83 -44.07 -42.96
N PRO A 279 -3.67 -43.60 -43.45
CA PRO A 279 -2.41 -44.30 -43.15
C PRO A 279 -1.14 -43.39 -43.10
N SER A 280 0.05 -44.00 -43.05
CA SER A 280 1.37 -43.36 -42.91
C SER A 280 2.36 -43.80 -44.02
N ALA A 281 3.29 -42.90 -44.38
CA ALA A 281 4.52 -43.15 -45.16
C ALA A 281 5.53 -42.03 -44.81
N ALA A 282 6.70 -42.31 -44.22
CA ALA A 282 7.95 -42.81 -44.82
C ALA A 282 8.88 -41.67 -45.35
N GLY A 283 10.15 -41.65 -44.89
CA GLY A 283 11.18 -40.65 -45.26
C GLY A 283 11.91 -40.95 -46.59
N PRO A 284 13.01 -40.23 -46.92
CA PRO A 284 14.29 -40.48 -46.22
C PRO A 284 15.28 -39.26 -46.16
N GLY A 285 16.47 -39.47 -45.57
CA GLY A 285 17.71 -38.77 -45.99
C GLY A 285 18.47 -37.93 -44.94
N MET A 286 19.64 -38.41 -44.50
CA MET A 286 20.68 -37.66 -43.78
C MET A 286 21.84 -37.31 -44.75
N PRO A 287 22.62 -36.22 -44.51
CA PRO A 287 23.85 -36.37 -43.71
C PRO A 287 24.19 -35.18 -42.79
N GLY A 288 24.92 -35.46 -41.70
CA GLY A 288 25.67 -34.45 -40.93
C GLY A 288 27.13 -34.33 -41.42
N PRO A 289 27.96 -33.45 -40.82
CA PRO A 289 29.00 -34.00 -39.93
C PRO A 289 29.46 -33.11 -38.76
N ALA A 290 30.19 -33.76 -37.84
CA ALA A 290 31.27 -33.23 -36.98
C ALA A 290 31.02 -32.04 -36.02
N GLY A 291 31.45 -32.22 -34.77
CA GLY A 291 31.66 -31.15 -33.79
C GLY A 291 33.13 -31.07 -33.34
N ALA A 292 33.48 -30.01 -32.62
CA ALA A 292 34.77 -29.84 -31.95
C ALA A 292 34.53 -29.29 -30.53
N ALA A 293 35.30 -29.79 -29.55
CA ALA A 293 35.24 -29.34 -28.16
C ALA A 293 36.36 -28.33 -27.87
N PHE A 294 36.13 -27.44 -26.91
CA PHE A 294 37.16 -26.55 -26.34
C PHE A 294 37.10 -26.56 -24.80
N ALA A 295 38.25 -26.28 -24.18
CA ALA A 295 38.54 -26.55 -22.77
C ALA A 295 38.25 -25.35 -21.84
N PRO A 296 38.09 -25.58 -20.51
CA PRO A 296 38.04 -24.49 -19.53
C PRO A 296 39.42 -23.81 -19.34
N PRO A 297 39.46 -22.53 -18.91
CA PRO A 297 40.69 -21.80 -18.68
C PRO A 297 41.43 -22.24 -17.40
N GLU A 298 42.75 -22.04 -17.40
CA GLU A 298 43.68 -22.57 -16.37
C GLU A 298 43.83 -21.67 -15.13
N THR A 299 44.39 -22.27 -14.07
CA THR A 299 44.83 -21.57 -12.85
C THR A 299 46.25 -21.02 -13.01
N ILE A 300 46.54 -19.86 -12.40
CA ILE A 300 47.87 -19.26 -12.37
C ILE A 300 48.41 -19.26 -10.93
N HIS A 301 49.63 -19.76 -10.74
CA HIS A 301 50.36 -19.75 -9.47
C HIS A 301 51.77 -19.14 -9.62
N THR A 302 52.10 -18.18 -8.76
CA THR A 302 53.46 -17.78 -8.35
C THR A 302 53.28 -16.81 -7.16
N SER A 303 53.59 -17.12 -5.90
CA SER A 303 54.84 -17.58 -5.25
C SER A 303 55.83 -16.45 -4.93
N ALA A 304 55.68 -15.83 -3.75
CA ALA A 304 56.76 -15.20 -2.97
C ALA A 304 56.34 -14.90 -1.51
N ALA A 305 57.20 -15.30 -0.56
CA ALA A 305 57.24 -15.02 0.89
C ALA A 305 58.73 -15.24 1.33
N PRO A 306 59.25 -14.96 2.55
CA PRO A 306 58.62 -14.95 3.90
C PRO A 306 59.24 -13.80 4.80
N PRO A 307 59.49 -13.88 6.14
CA PRO A 307 59.06 -14.83 7.20
C PRO A 307 58.64 -14.24 8.59
N ASN A 308 58.18 -15.16 9.46
CA ASN A 308 58.30 -15.19 10.94
C ASN A 308 57.45 -14.28 11.87
N ALA A 309 56.45 -14.90 12.50
CA ALA A 309 56.34 -15.05 13.97
C ALA A 309 55.47 -16.30 14.30
N ALA A 310 55.55 -16.87 15.51
CA ALA A 310 54.93 -18.17 15.88
C ALA A 310 54.10 -18.11 17.19
N PRO A 311 53.14 -19.05 17.41
CA PRO A 311 52.11 -18.98 18.47
C PRO A 311 52.42 -19.83 19.73
N PRO A 312 51.56 -19.73 20.78
CA PRO A 312 50.80 -20.91 21.26
C PRO A 312 49.35 -20.53 21.74
N SER A 313 48.42 -21.41 22.18
CA SER A 313 48.38 -22.88 22.37
C SER A 313 46.97 -23.47 22.07
N THR A 314 46.85 -24.80 22.06
CA THR A 314 45.57 -25.56 22.19
C THR A 314 45.21 -25.74 23.69
N ALA A 315 44.17 -26.44 24.18
CA ALA A 315 43.11 -27.36 23.67
C ALA A 315 41.93 -27.37 24.70
N PRO A 316 40.97 -28.33 24.74
CA PRO A 316 40.39 -29.22 23.73
C PRO A 316 38.83 -29.12 23.63
N PRO A 317 38.16 -29.78 22.66
CA PRO A 317 36.70 -29.92 22.65
C PRO A 317 36.20 -31.13 23.47
N ASN A 318 34.93 -31.10 23.90
CA ASN A 318 34.21 -32.27 24.41
C ASN A 318 32.98 -32.53 23.53
N ALA A 319 32.65 -33.80 23.27
CA ALA A 319 31.76 -34.18 22.19
C ALA A 319 30.64 -35.15 22.64
N VAL A 320 29.50 -35.03 21.96
CA VAL A 320 28.47 -36.07 21.74
C VAL A 320 27.87 -36.74 22.98
N GLN A 321 26.57 -36.50 23.17
CA GLN A 321 25.63 -37.61 23.03
C GLN A 321 24.45 -37.19 22.15
N ALA A 322 24.25 -37.91 21.06
CA ALA A 322 23.08 -37.80 20.21
C ALA A 322 22.05 -38.85 20.64
N ASN A 323 20.77 -38.61 20.32
CA ASN A 323 19.86 -39.71 20.05
C ASN A 323 18.99 -39.35 18.83
N THR A 324 18.56 -40.36 18.09
CA THR A 324 18.15 -40.24 16.68
C THR A 324 16.71 -40.64 16.41
N ALA A 325 16.23 -40.25 15.22
CA ALA A 325 14.92 -40.52 14.62
C ALA A 325 13.73 -39.70 15.16
N GLY A 326 12.77 -39.29 14.31
CA GLY A 326 12.83 -39.31 12.84
C GLY A 326 11.47 -39.26 12.13
N ALA A 327 11.25 -38.18 11.37
CA ALA A 327 10.30 -38.01 10.25
C ALA A 327 8.78 -38.23 10.48
N ALA A 328 7.99 -37.47 9.69
CA ALA A 328 6.53 -37.55 9.50
C ALA A 328 5.63 -37.23 10.74
N SER A 329 4.47 -36.56 10.60
CA SER A 329 3.90 -35.85 9.44
C SER A 329 2.81 -34.85 9.87
N VAL A 330 2.47 -33.93 8.95
CA VAL A 330 1.36 -32.96 9.03
C VAL A 330 0.01 -33.62 9.38
N ALA A 331 -0.73 -33.09 10.36
CA ALA A 331 -2.18 -32.76 10.26
C ALA A 331 -2.78 -32.24 11.59
N ALA A 332 -3.70 -31.27 11.46
CA ALA A 332 -4.82 -30.92 12.36
C ALA A 332 -4.61 -30.76 13.88
N GLU A 333 -4.91 -29.56 14.40
CA GLU A 333 -5.91 -29.46 15.47
C GLU A 333 -6.67 -28.11 15.46
N ALA A 334 -8.00 -28.16 15.33
CA ALA A 334 -8.88 -26.98 15.31
C ALA A 334 -10.34 -27.34 15.69
N ALA A 335 -10.55 -28.07 16.81
CA ALA A 335 -11.87 -28.60 17.16
C ALA A 335 -12.10 -28.76 18.69
N ALA A 336 -12.18 -27.67 19.46
CA ALA A 336 -12.34 -27.73 20.92
C ALA A 336 -13.30 -26.68 21.52
N ALA A 337 -14.49 -26.47 20.94
CA ALA A 337 -15.47 -25.50 21.46
C ALA A 337 -16.97 -25.79 21.15
N SER A 338 -17.41 -27.05 21.09
CA SER A 338 -18.85 -27.39 21.06
C SER A 338 -19.10 -28.81 21.56
N GLY A 339 -19.64 -28.95 22.77
CA GLY A 339 -19.77 -30.22 23.49
C GLY A 339 -21.11 -30.45 24.18
N ILE A 340 -22.20 -29.83 23.72
CA ILE A 340 -23.53 -30.06 24.29
C ILE A 340 -24.04 -31.43 23.82
N ARG A 341 -24.29 -32.34 24.78
CA ARG A 341 -25.15 -33.51 24.60
C ARG A 341 -26.16 -33.58 25.73
N THR A 342 -27.43 -33.77 25.36
CA THR A 342 -28.57 -33.89 26.27
C THR A 342 -29.08 -35.33 26.29
N SER A 343 -29.23 -35.90 27.48
CA SER A 343 -30.17 -37.00 27.73
C SER A 343 -30.66 -36.94 29.17
N ALA A 344 -31.97 -37.01 29.37
CA ALA A 344 -32.60 -37.03 30.69
C ALA A 344 -32.86 -38.47 31.15
N THR A 345 -32.89 -38.70 32.47
CA THR A 345 -33.88 -39.51 33.23
C THR A 345 -33.49 -39.46 34.73
N ALA A 346 -34.45 -39.63 35.64
CA ALA A 346 -34.28 -39.64 37.11
C ALA A 346 -35.44 -40.46 37.74
N PRO A 347 -35.56 -40.62 39.08
CA PRO A 347 -34.61 -40.75 40.20
C PRO A 347 -34.77 -42.19 40.79
N PRO A 348 -34.74 -42.52 42.12
CA PRO A 348 -34.08 -41.97 43.34
C PRO A 348 -32.96 -42.96 43.85
N THR A 349 -32.35 -42.97 45.05
CA THR A 349 -32.81 -42.85 46.47
C THR A 349 -31.65 -42.63 47.47
N VAL A 350 -31.92 -41.89 48.58
CA VAL A 350 -31.74 -42.24 50.04
C VAL A 350 -30.46 -42.99 50.48
N GLU A 351 -29.67 -42.60 51.52
CA GLU A 351 -29.70 -41.47 52.48
C GLU A 351 -28.27 -40.89 52.74
N THR A 352 -27.66 -40.56 53.91
CA THR A 352 -27.94 -40.62 55.38
C THR A 352 -27.09 -39.55 56.13
N GLY A 353 -27.55 -39.00 57.27
CA GLY A 353 -26.71 -38.33 58.32
C GLY A 353 -26.19 -36.90 58.00
N SER A 354 -26.67 -35.79 58.61
CA SER A 354 -26.80 -35.38 60.03
C SER A 354 -25.53 -34.77 60.66
N THR A 355 -25.46 -33.43 60.72
CA THR A 355 -25.37 -32.64 61.99
C THR A 355 -25.41 -31.12 61.75
N ALA A 356 -25.98 -30.39 62.70
CA ALA A 356 -25.90 -28.92 62.89
C ALA A 356 -25.41 -28.67 64.35
N PRO A 357 -25.07 -27.45 64.86
CA PRO A 357 -25.78 -26.16 64.71
C PRO A 357 -24.84 -24.93 64.52
N THR A 358 -25.17 -23.68 64.88
CA THR A 358 -26.18 -22.69 64.39
C THR A 358 -25.91 -21.34 65.12
N MET A 359 -26.21 -20.18 64.51
CA MET A 359 -26.20 -18.79 65.10
C MET A 359 -24.79 -18.15 65.34
N THR A 360 -24.63 -16.81 65.44
CA THR A 360 -25.62 -15.72 65.63
C THR A 360 -25.27 -14.38 64.94
N GLN A 361 -26.31 -13.71 64.43
CA GLN A 361 -26.59 -12.26 64.21
C GLN A 361 -25.49 -11.20 64.54
N SER A 362 -25.38 -10.09 63.79
CA SER A 362 -26.36 -8.96 63.81
C SER A 362 -26.32 -8.03 62.58
N GLY A 363 -27.43 -7.31 62.31
CA GLY A 363 -27.61 -6.34 61.21
C GLY A 363 -27.35 -4.86 61.62
N PRO A 364 -28.02 -3.82 61.04
CA PRO A 364 -29.28 -3.84 60.26
C PRO A 364 -29.17 -3.25 58.82
N THR A 365 -30.29 -2.83 58.22
CA THR A 365 -30.52 -2.74 56.76
C THR A 365 -31.14 -1.43 56.23
N ALA A 366 -30.84 -1.13 54.95
CA ALA A 366 -31.72 -0.43 53.97
C ALA A 366 -32.01 1.09 54.20
N PRO A 367 -32.65 1.84 53.26
CA PRO A 367 -33.25 1.44 51.98
C PRO A 367 -32.83 2.27 50.72
N SER A 368 -33.57 2.07 49.62
CA SER A 368 -33.36 2.59 48.26
C SER A 368 -34.46 3.59 47.83
N MET A 369 -34.19 4.45 46.82
CA MET A 369 -35.07 4.81 45.68
C MET A 369 -34.36 5.84 44.75
N ALA A 370 -34.91 6.12 43.56
CA ALA A 370 -34.35 6.99 42.49
C ALA A 370 -35.43 8.01 42.00
N PRO A 371 -35.37 8.63 40.80
CA PRO A 371 -34.27 9.18 39.98
C PRO A 371 -34.49 10.68 39.59
N GLY A 372 -33.52 11.35 38.92
CA GLY A 372 -33.82 12.47 38.01
C GLY A 372 -32.81 13.63 37.88
N GLY A 373 -32.92 14.39 36.78
CA GLY A 373 -32.37 15.75 36.61
C GLY A 373 -31.03 15.89 35.84
N PRO A 374 -30.89 16.88 34.92
CA PRO A 374 -29.61 17.20 34.25
C PRO A 374 -28.76 18.22 35.00
N ILE A 375 -27.45 18.22 34.74
CA ILE A 375 -26.45 19.13 35.34
C ILE A 375 -26.22 20.37 34.43
N PRO A 376 -26.17 21.60 34.97
CA PRO A 376 -25.97 22.83 34.19
C PRO A 376 -24.48 23.10 33.85
N ALA A 377 -24.25 23.99 32.89
CA ALA A 377 -22.91 24.44 32.49
C ALA A 377 -22.24 25.36 33.53
N VAL A 378 -20.91 25.30 33.61
CA VAL A 378 -20.09 26.15 34.49
C VAL A 378 -19.58 27.38 33.74
N VAL A 379 -19.67 28.54 34.38
CA VAL A 379 -19.27 29.86 33.84
C VAL A 379 -17.80 30.17 34.15
N ALA A 380 -17.07 30.75 33.20
CA ALA A 380 -15.72 31.26 33.41
C ALA A 380 -15.74 32.70 33.99
N PRO A 381 -14.88 33.05 34.97
CA PRO A 381 -14.78 34.40 35.53
C PRO A 381 -13.97 35.36 34.65
N ALA A 382 -14.09 36.67 34.90
CA ALA A 382 -13.45 37.74 34.13
C ALA A 382 -12.89 38.88 35.01
N GLY A 383 -11.96 39.66 34.43
CA GLY A 383 -11.29 40.83 35.05
C GLY A 383 -9.84 40.53 35.48
N ALA A 384 -8.89 41.48 35.45
CA ALA A 384 -8.89 42.88 34.97
C ALA A 384 -7.43 43.28 34.64
N ALA A 385 -7.12 43.89 33.48
CA ALA A 385 -7.06 45.33 33.17
C ALA A 385 -5.62 45.95 33.23
N ALA A 386 -5.46 47.18 32.68
CA ALA A 386 -4.21 47.95 32.46
C ALA A 386 -3.28 47.43 31.33
N SER A 387 -2.67 48.25 30.46
CA SER A 387 -2.83 49.70 30.16
C SER A 387 -2.34 50.02 28.73
N SER A 388 -2.84 51.11 28.12
CA SER A 388 -2.39 51.64 26.81
C SER A 388 -1.28 52.70 26.93
N PRO A 389 -0.70 53.15 25.80
CA PRO A 389 -0.91 54.56 25.46
C PRO A 389 -1.28 54.86 23.97
N THR A 390 -1.83 56.06 23.78
CA THR A 390 -2.27 56.74 22.54
C THR A 390 -1.21 57.76 22.05
N ALA A 391 -1.25 58.41 20.87
CA ALA A 391 -1.94 58.27 19.57
C ALA A 391 -1.37 59.33 18.57
N GLN A 392 -2.06 59.58 17.44
CA GLN A 392 -1.87 60.67 16.44
C GLN A 392 -0.73 60.41 15.42
N THR A 393 -0.78 60.86 14.15
CA THR A 393 -1.72 61.79 13.46
C THR A 393 -1.92 61.40 11.98
N ALA A 394 -3.00 61.85 11.33
CA ALA A 394 -3.20 61.76 9.87
C ALA A 394 -2.72 63.03 9.13
N PRO A 395 -2.56 62.97 7.79
CA PRO A 395 -3.56 63.64 6.95
C PRO A 395 -3.96 62.85 5.68
N GLY A 396 -4.92 63.39 4.91
CA GLY A 396 -5.48 62.80 3.69
C GLY A 396 -4.92 63.35 2.36
N PRO A 397 -5.73 63.51 1.30
CA PRO A 397 -5.62 62.57 0.17
C PRO A 397 -5.46 63.21 -1.22
N LEU A 398 -5.44 62.33 -2.24
CA LEU A 398 -5.52 62.57 -3.69
C LEU A 398 -4.24 63.08 -4.41
N ARG A 399 -3.80 62.28 -5.39
CA ARG A 399 -3.49 62.76 -6.75
C ARG A 399 -3.59 61.63 -7.77
N SER A 400 -3.80 62.01 -9.02
CA SER A 400 -4.03 61.13 -10.17
C SER A 400 -2.99 61.39 -11.26
N GLU A 401 -2.39 60.34 -11.78
CA GLU A 401 -1.53 60.34 -12.96
C GLU A 401 -2.02 59.16 -13.82
N THR A 402 -2.81 59.33 -14.89
CA THR A 402 -2.59 60.11 -16.13
C THR A 402 -1.50 59.48 -17.01
N MET A 403 -1.84 58.32 -17.59
CA MET A 403 -1.12 57.74 -18.72
C MET A 403 -1.31 58.60 -19.99
N PRO A 404 -0.25 58.88 -20.78
CA PRO A 404 -0.39 59.54 -22.07
C PRO A 404 -0.86 58.57 -23.17
N ALA A 405 -1.68 59.04 -24.10
CA ALA A 405 -2.22 58.23 -25.21
C ALA A 405 -1.87 58.83 -26.59
N SER A 406 -1.03 58.12 -27.35
CA SER A 406 -0.72 58.35 -28.78
C SER A 406 0.18 57.18 -29.24
N GLN A 407 0.11 56.53 -30.40
CA GLN A 407 -0.79 56.57 -31.58
C GLN A 407 -1.01 55.07 -31.97
N GLY A 408 -2.04 54.61 -32.67
CA GLY A 408 -2.54 55.08 -33.97
C GLY A 408 -1.93 54.24 -35.10
N GLY A 409 -2.37 52.98 -35.25
CA GLY A 409 -1.94 52.07 -36.33
C GLY A 409 -2.55 50.68 -36.23
N GLU A 410 -3.28 50.27 -37.28
CA GLU A 410 -3.74 48.88 -37.47
C GLU A 410 -2.67 48.07 -38.22
N PRO A 411 -2.50 46.78 -37.89
CA PRO A 411 -2.00 45.80 -38.85
C PRO A 411 -2.94 44.60 -38.99
N SER A 412 -3.38 44.38 -40.23
CA SER A 412 -3.57 43.10 -40.92
C SER A 412 -3.79 41.81 -40.11
N VAL A 413 -4.88 41.12 -40.46
CA VAL A 413 -4.93 39.63 -40.41
C VAL A 413 -3.77 39.00 -41.19
N ASP A 414 -3.51 37.72 -40.90
CA ASP A 414 -2.38 36.88 -41.38
C ASP A 414 -1.08 36.96 -40.54
N ALA A 415 -1.15 36.34 -39.36
CA ALA A 415 0.02 35.83 -38.64
C ALA A 415 -0.17 34.32 -38.37
N VAL A 416 0.69 33.48 -38.95
CA VAL A 416 0.69 32.04 -38.66
C VAL A 416 1.18 31.83 -37.22
N ALA A 417 0.49 30.99 -36.45
CA ALA A 417 0.89 30.69 -35.08
C ALA A 417 2.15 29.82 -35.05
N GLU A 418 3.30 30.46 -34.78
CA GLU A 418 4.52 29.78 -34.33
C GLU A 418 4.21 28.87 -33.13
N PRO A 419 4.83 27.67 -33.01
CA PRO A 419 4.58 26.78 -31.89
C PRO A 419 4.93 27.43 -30.56
N LEU A 420 4.02 27.35 -29.57
CA LEU A 420 4.32 27.70 -28.19
C LEU A 420 5.48 26.82 -27.69
N VAL A 421 6.61 27.46 -27.36
CA VAL A 421 7.77 26.78 -26.78
C VAL A 421 7.38 26.15 -25.46
N ASP A 422 7.75 24.88 -25.28
CA ASP A 422 7.45 24.12 -24.06
C ASP A 422 8.10 24.77 -22.84
N SER A 423 7.25 25.26 -21.93
CA SER A 423 7.63 25.74 -20.59
C SER A 423 7.03 24.84 -19.50
N GLY A 424 6.92 23.55 -19.77
CA GLY A 424 6.37 22.56 -18.84
C GLY A 424 7.21 22.42 -17.58
N GLY A 425 6.57 22.47 -16.42
CA GLY A 425 7.17 22.19 -15.10
C GLY A 425 7.48 20.70 -14.87
N GLY A 426 7.80 19.95 -15.93
CA GLY A 426 8.25 18.57 -15.82
C GLY A 426 9.72 18.50 -15.40
N ASN A 427 10.05 17.57 -14.51
CA ASN A 427 11.45 17.22 -14.29
C ASN A 427 12.01 16.54 -15.56
N PRO A 428 13.01 17.11 -16.26
CA PRO A 428 13.56 16.48 -17.46
C PRO A 428 14.19 15.11 -17.17
N ASP A 429 14.73 14.90 -15.96
CA ASP A 429 15.29 13.62 -15.52
C ASP A 429 14.24 12.51 -15.35
N ALA A 430 12.94 12.86 -15.36
CA ALA A 430 11.84 11.90 -15.25
C ALA A 430 11.38 11.36 -16.62
N ASP A 431 11.94 11.86 -17.74
CA ASP A 431 11.56 11.36 -19.06
C ASP A 431 12.24 10.03 -19.40
N TRP A 432 11.45 9.07 -19.86
CA TRP A 432 11.87 7.68 -20.06
C TRP A 432 11.24 7.04 -21.29
N HIS A 433 11.98 6.14 -21.94
CA HIS A 433 11.50 5.37 -23.10
C HIS A 433 12.20 4.02 -23.22
N CYS A 434 11.53 3.05 -23.84
CA CYS A 434 12.17 1.80 -24.23
C CYS A 434 13.09 2.02 -25.44
N THR A 435 14.30 1.45 -25.41
CA THR A 435 15.26 1.54 -26.52
C THR A 435 14.93 0.61 -27.70
N ASN A 436 13.86 -0.19 -27.62
CA ASN A 436 13.54 -1.28 -28.56
C ASN A 436 12.06 -1.34 -28.99
N CYS A 437 11.14 -0.63 -28.34
CA CYS A 437 9.73 -0.57 -28.74
C CYS A 437 9.10 0.80 -28.44
N ALA A 438 7.84 1.00 -28.84
CA ALA A 438 7.15 2.29 -28.74
C ALA A 438 6.75 2.71 -27.30
N LEU A 439 6.93 1.84 -26.29
CA LEU A 439 6.62 2.12 -24.89
C LEU A 439 7.51 3.25 -24.36
N ARG A 440 6.90 4.33 -23.90
CA ARG A 440 7.56 5.53 -23.37
C ARG A 440 6.63 6.27 -22.41
N ARG A 441 7.20 7.20 -21.65
CA ARG A 441 6.45 8.09 -20.78
C ARG A 441 5.37 8.86 -21.56
N PRO A 442 4.10 8.83 -21.13
CA PRO A 442 3.05 9.66 -21.70
C PRO A 442 3.16 11.09 -21.17
N THR A 443 2.67 12.07 -21.94
CA THR A 443 2.56 13.45 -21.46
C THR A 443 1.59 13.50 -20.26
N PRO A 444 2.00 13.96 -19.07
CA PRO A 444 1.11 14.09 -17.93
C PRO A 444 0.14 15.27 -18.12
N GLN A 445 -1.13 15.08 -17.74
CA GLN A 445 -2.11 16.18 -17.65
C GLN A 445 -2.14 16.81 -16.25
N TRP A 446 -1.67 16.09 -15.22
CA TRP A 446 -1.52 16.60 -13.86
C TRP A 446 -0.05 16.51 -13.45
N THR A 447 0.51 17.61 -12.92
CA THR A 447 1.91 17.70 -12.49
C THR A 447 2.04 18.33 -11.09
N VAL A 448 3.23 18.18 -10.48
CA VAL A 448 3.52 18.64 -9.11
C VAL A 448 4.72 19.57 -9.09
N ASP A 449 4.52 20.75 -8.53
CA ASP A 449 5.56 21.73 -8.24
C ASP A 449 6.03 21.67 -6.78
N SER A 450 6.81 22.67 -6.36
CA SER A 450 7.25 22.87 -4.98
C SER A 450 6.08 23.06 -3.99
N ASP A 451 5.07 23.88 -4.32
CA ASP A 451 3.95 24.24 -3.44
C ASP A 451 2.54 23.97 -4.00
N ALA A 452 2.43 23.47 -5.23
CA ALA A 452 1.17 23.36 -5.97
C ALA A 452 1.07 22.07 -6.79
N VAL A 453 -0.17 21.67 -7.06
CA VAL A 453 -0.53 20.75 -8.14
C VAL A 453 -0.97 21.58 -9.34
N VAL A 454 -0.45 21.29 -10.52
CA VAL A 454 -0.88 21.91 -11.78
C VAL A 454 -1.80 20.95 -12.51
N ASP A 455 -2.92 21.46 -13.00
CA ASP A 455 -4.00 20.67 -13.62
C ASP A 455 -3.96 20.72 -15.17
N PRO A 456 -4.87 20.01 -15.87
CA PRO A 456 -4.87 19.89 -17.34
C PRO A 456 -5.04 21.21 -18.11
N TRP A 457 -5.38 22.31 -17.44
CA TRP A 457 -5.52 23.65 -18.03
C TRP A 457 -4.39 24.60 -17.57
N GLY A 458 -3.35 24.08 -16.92
CA GLY A 458 -2.24 24.87 -16.38
C GLY A 458 -2.58 25.63 -15.10
N VAL A 459 -3.72 25.35 -14.45
CA VAL A 459 -4.13 26.08 -13.24
C VAL A 459 -3.37 25.52 -12.04
N ARG A 460 -2.73 26.43 -11.29
CA ARG A 460 -1.90 26.11 -10.11
C ARG A 460 -2.77 26.06 -8.86
N HIS A 461 -3.04 24.86 -8.34
CA HIS A 461 -3.75 24.64 -7.09
C HIS A 461 -2.76 24.45 -5.95
N ARG A 462 -2.52 25.50 -5.15
CA ARG A 462 -1.64 25.41 -3.96
C ARG A 462 -2.16 24.33 -3.02
N ILE A 463 -1.28 23.42 -2.63
CA ILE A 463 -1.58 22.35 -1.67
C ILE A 463 -0.89 22.64 -0.33
N THR A 464 -1.64 22.44 0.77
CA THR A 464 -1.07 22.45 2.12
C THR A 464 -1.23 21.05 2.68
N LEU A 465 -0.12 20.33 2.80
CA LEU A 465 -0.09 18.97 3.35
C LEU A 465 0.54 18.99 4.73
N GLN A 466 -0.12 18.35 5.69
CA GLN A 466 0.48 18.03 7.00
C GLN A 466 1.39 16.80 6.92
N LEU A 467 1.33 16.06 5.80
CA LEU A 467 2.15 14.87 5.54
C LEU A 467 3.48 15.28 4.88
N PRO A 468 4.63 14.83 5.41
CA PRO A 468 5.96 15.16 4.88
C PRO A 468 6.25 14.44 3.55
N GLY A 469 7.36 14.79 2.90
CA GLY A 469 7.86 14.12 1.69
C GLY A 469 7.23 14.58 0.37
N ARG A 470 8.00 14.46 -0.72
CA ARG A 470 7.61 14.70 -2.12
C ARG A 470 6.56 13.69 -2.58
N VAL A 471 6.68 12.42 -2.18
CA VAL A 471 5.70 11.36 -2.54
C VAL A 471 4.28 11.72 -2.11
N ASN A 472 4.10 12.41 -0.99
CA ASN A 472 2.75 12.80 -0.56
C ASN A 472 2.16 13.95 -1.40
N ARG A 473 2.98 14.71 -2.15
CA ARG A 473 2.49 15.62 -3.20
C ARG A 473 2.06 14.86 -4.47
N ALA A 474 2.69 13.74 -4.81
CA ALA A 474 2.20 12.83 -5.86
C ALA A 474 0.83 12.25 -5.49
N ASN A 475 0.71 11.73 -4.25
CA ASN A 475 -0.55 11.24 -3.70
C ASN A 475 -1.64 12.34 -3.66
N ALA A 476 -1.26 13.60 -3.46
CA ALA A 476 -2.17 14.74 -3.53
C ALA A 476 -2.63 15.08 -4.96
N ALA A 477 -1.73 15.05 -5.96
CA ALA A 477 -2.10 15.27 -7.36
C ALA A 477 -3.09 14.20 -7.85
N THR A 478 -2.83 12.92 -7.55
CA THR A 478 -3.76 11.82 -7.85
C THR A 478 -5.10 12.00 -7.14
N ALA A 479 -5.11 12.47 -5.88
CA ALA A 479 -6.35 12.77 -5.17
C ALA A 479 -7.17 13.91 -5.80
N LEU A 480 -6.51 14.94 -6.35
CA LEU A 480 -7.19 16.04 -7.05
C LEU A 480 -7.69 15.63 -8.45
N ALA A 481 -6.96 14.77 -9.16
CA ALA A 481 -7.41 14.16 -10.41
C ALA A 481 -8.67 13.29 -10.19
N ILE A 482 -8.67 12.46 -9.13
CA ILE A 482 -9.88 11.71 -8.70
C ILE A 482 -11.03 12.68 -8.39
N ALA A 483 -10.76 13.77 -7.68
CA ALA A 483 -11.79 14.75 -7.31
C ALA A 483 -12.42 15.44 -8.54
N ALA A 484 -11.61 15.81 -9.52
CA ALA A 484 -12.07 16.39 -10.78
C ALA A 484 -13.00 15.42 -11.56
N GLU A 485 -12.68 14.13 -11.62
CA GLU A 485 -13.54 13.11 -12.24
C GLU A 485 -14.89 12.95 -11.53
N PHE A 486 -14.95 13.18 -10.23
CA PHE A 486 -16.21 13.22 -9.47
C PHE A 486 -16.99 14.53 -9.68
N GLY A 487 -16.44 15.52 -10.39
CA GLY A 487 -17.04 16.82 -10.62
C GLY A 487 -16.76 17.84 -9.51
N VAL A 488 -15.76 17.60 -8.65
CA VAL A 488 -15.32 18.55 -7.63
C VAL A 488 -14.26 19.49 -8.23
N PRO A 489 -14.45 20.83 -8.19
CA PRO A 489 -13.41 21.77 -8.61
C PRO A 489 -12.14 21.59 -7.75
N PRO A 490 -10.93 21.48 -8.34
CA PRO A 490 -9.71 21.26 -7.58
C PRO A 490 -9.39 22.38 -6.58
N ALA A 491 -9.84 23.62 -6.86
CA ALA A 491 -9.76 24.74 -5.93
C ALA A 491 -10.63 24.56 -4.65
N GLU A 492 -11.70 23.75 -4.71
CA GLU A 492 -12.52 23.39 -3.55
C GLU A 492 -11.98 22.13 -2.84
N ALA A 493 -11.33 21.23 -3.58
CA ALA A 493 -10.73 20.00 -3.07
C ALA A 493 -9.35 20.20 -2.42
N ALA A 494 -8.48 21.05 -2.97
CA ALA A 494 -7.10 21.25 -2.48
C ALA A 494 -7.00 21.71 -1.02
N PRO A 495 -7.88 22.61 -0.50
CA PRO A 495 -7.90 22.95 0.92
C PRO A 495 -8.22 21.76 1.84
N ARG A 496 -9.01 20.77 1.37
CA ARG A 496 -9.36 19.57 2.16
C ARG A 496 -8.18 18.67 2.45
N LEU A 497 -7.13 18.72 1.63
CA LEU A 497 -5.95 17.89 1.82
C LEU A 497 -5.21 18.21 3.13
N ALA A 498 -5.36 19.44 3.64
CA ALA A 498 -4.83 19.87 4.94
C ALA A 498 -5.52 19.22 6.15
N GLU A 499 -6.71 18.61 5.97
CA GLU A 499 -7.42 17.86 7.02
C GLU A 499 -6.72 16.51 7.31
N VAL A 500 -5.86 16.02 6.41
CA VAL A 500 -5.15 14.74 6.55
C VAL A 500 -3.86 14.91 7.37
N ALA A 501 -4.03 15.11 8.68
CA ALA A 501 -2.92 15.29 9.64
C ALA A 501 -2.02 14.04 9.83
N SER A 502 -2.51 12.84 9.47
CA SER A 502 -1.77 11.58 9.64
C SER A 502 -2.29 10.48 8.72
N VAL A 503 -1.59 9.35 8.64
CA VAL A 503 -2.12 8.10 8.06
C VAL A 503 -1.92 6.98 9.08
N ALA A 504 -3.01 6.57 9.73
CA ALA A 504 -2.93 5.65 10.87
C ALA A 504 -2.37 4.28 10.45
N GLY A 505 -1.42 3.76 11.23
CA GLY A 505 -0.70 2.54 10.92
C GLY A 505 0.53 2.69 10.01
N ARG A 506 0.73 3.87 9.38
CA ARG A 506 2.00 4.21 8.69
C ARG A 506 2.88 5.19 9.46
N TYR A 507 2.26 6.07 10.26
CA TYR A 507 2.95 7.10 11.04
C TYR A 507 2.45 7.09 12.49
N ALA A 508 3.35 7.28 13.45
CA ALA A 508 3.02 7.73 14.79
C ALA A 508 3.97 8.87 15.21
N GLN A 509 3.47 9.82 15.98
CA GLN A 509 4.26 10.87 16.63
C GLN A 509 3.98 10.81 18.13
N VAL A 510 5.02 10.72 18.95
CA VAL A 510 4.94 10.57 20.40
C VAL A 510 6.03 11.39 21.07
N GLU A 511 5.69 12.16 22.09
CA GLU A 511 6.66 12.83 22.98
C GLU A 511 7.04 11.90 24.13
N ARG A 512 8.33 11.57 24.28
CA ARG A 512 8.83 10.72 25.39
C ARG A 512 10.30 11.03 25.69
N ASP A 513 10.67 11.03 26.97
CA ASP A 513 12.06 11.22 27.44
C ASP A 513 12.74 12.49 26.85
N GLY A 514 11.96 13.56 26.70
CA GLY A 514 12.38 14.83 26.09
C GLY A 514 12.59 14.77 24.57
N LYS A 515 11.96 13.82 23.88
CA LYS A 515 12.11 13.59 22.44
C LYS A 515 10.76 13.57 21.72
N ALA A 516 10.67 14.35 20.66
CA ALA A 516 9.67 14.21 19.61
C ALA A 516 10.05 13.02 18.72
N ILE A 517 9.42 11.88 18.95
CA ILE A 517 9.68 10.63 18.23
C ILE A 517 8.70 10.52 17.07
N ARG A 518 9.20 10.33 15.84
CA ARG A 518 8.38 9.99 14.67
C ARG A 518 8.70 8.57 14.21
N LEU A 519 7.71 7.68 14.32
CA LEU A 519 7.78 6.29 13.90
C LEU A 519 7.13 6.11 12.51
N LEU A 520 7.89 5.55 11.57
CA LEU A 520 7.58 5.36 10.16
C LEU A 520 7.59 3.86 9.81
N LEU A 521 6.51 3.38 9.16
CA LEU A 521 6.44 2.01 8.65
C LEU A 521 6.99 1.93 7.22
N ALA A 522 8.04 1.14 7.02
CA ALA A 522 8.63 0.87 5.71
C ALA A 522 8.87 -0.64 5.52
N LYS A 523 8.25 -1.24 4.50
CA LYS A 523 8.19 -2.71 4.32
C LYS A 523 8.90 -3.27 3.08
N ASN A 524 9.28 -2.41 2.14
CA ASN A 524 9.86 -2.77 0.85
C ASN A 524 10.80 -1.63 0.39
N PRO A 525 11.65 -1.83 -0.65
CA PRO A 525 12.70 -0.87 -0.98
C PRO A 525 12.20 0.56 -1.25
N ALA A 526 11.18 0.69 -2.10
CA ALA A 526 10.55 1.98 -2.39
C ALA A 526 9.94 2.63 -1.12
N GLY A 527 9.34 1.84 -0.23
CA GLY A 527 8.82 2.32 1.06
C GLY A 527 9.90 2.82 2.04
N TRP A 528 11.13 2.32 1.94
CA TRP A 528 12.28 2.84 2.71
C TRP A 528 12.79 4.15 2.12
N LEU A 529 12.85 4.27 0.79
CA LEU A 529 13.19 5.53 0.11
C LEU A 529 12.11 6.61 0.36
N GLU A 530 10.81 6.25 0.35
CA GLU A 530 9.71 7.10 0.79
C GLU A 530 9.92 7.59 2.24
N ALA A 531 10.31 6.70 3.15
CA ALA A 531 10.57 7.06 4.54
C ALA A 531 11.77 8.01 4.70
N PHE A 532 12.84 7.86 3.90
CA PHE A 532 14.00 8.76 3.93
C PHE A 532 13.67 10.18 3.41
N ASP A 533 12.85 10.32 2.37
CA ASP A 533 12.35 11.62 1.85
C ASP A 533 11.38 12.31 2.84
N MET A 534 10.83 11.57 3.80
CA MET A 534 10.01 12.10 4.89
C MET A 534 10.78 12.40 6.18
N ALA A 535 11.92 11.76 6.41
CA ALA A 535 12.67 11.81 7.66
C ALA A 535 13.58 13.04 7.75
N ASP A 536 13.31 13.87 8.77
CA ASP A 536 14.10 15.07 9.08
C ASP A 536 15.57 14.71 9.32
N HIS A 537 16.49 15.66 9.10
CA HIS A 537 17.93 15.46 9.30
C HIS A 537 18.29 15.46 10.81
N ALA A 538 17.86 14.40 11.49
CA ALA A 538 17.94 14.16 12.93
C ALA A 538 18.47 12.74 13.21
N PRO A 539 18.81 12.40 14.47
CA PRO A 539 19.12 11.03 14.86
C PRO A 539 18.03 10.05 14.38
N THR A 540 18.44 8.96 13.76
CA THR A 540 17.54 8.02 13.07
C THR A 540 17.80 6.59 13.53
N LEU A 541 16.81 5.97 14.17
CA LEU A 541 16.81 4.53 14.45
C LEU A 541 16.21 3.76 13.26
N LEU A 542 16.92 2.75 12.78
CA LEU A 542 16.42 1.78 11.81
C LEU A 542 16.21 0.44 12.52
N SER A 543 15.03 -0.17 12.42
CA SER A 543 14.71 -1.41 13.13
C SER A 543 14.11 -2.46 12.20
N ILE A 544 14.80 -3.60 12.03
CA ILE A 544 14.44 -4.61 11.03
C ILE A 544 14.37 -5.99 11.67
N ASN A 545 13.19 -6.60 11.61
CA ASN A 545 12.92 -7.98 11.99
C ASN A 545 12.83 -8.88 10.74
N ALA A 546 12.86 -10.20 10.92
CA ALA A 546 12.53 -11.15 9.86
C ALA A 546 11.67 -12.28 10.43
N ARG A 547 10.36 -12.14 10.27
CA ARG A 547 9.30 -12.99 10.81
C ARG A 547 8.24 -13.14 9.71
N ASP A 548 7.37 -14.15 9.77
CA ASP A 548 6.38 -14.44 8.71
C ASP A 548 5.62 -13.21 8.14
N PRO A 549 5.23 -12.19 8.94
CA PRO A 549 4.57 -10.98 8.41
C PRO A 549 5.51 -10.06 7.62
N ASP A 550 6.80 -10.02 7.96
CA ASP A 550 7.84 -9.12 7.43
C ASP A 550 8.60 -9.66 6.21
N GLY A 551 8.48 -10.97 5.97
CA GLY A 551 9.38 -11.75 5.13
C GLY A 551 10.55 -12.34 5.92
N LEU A 552 11.04 -13.51 5.50
CA LEU A 552 12.22 -14.14 6.11
C LEU A 552 13.53 -13.76 5.41
N ASP A 553 13.43 -13.40 4.12
CA ASP A 553 14.54 -12.89 3.31
C ASP A 553 14.67 -11.37 3.44
N THR A 554 15.87 -10.92 3.78
CA THR A 554 16.28 -9.52 3.97
C THR A 554 17.10 -8.99 2.79
N SER A 555 17.35 -9.78 1.75
CA SER A 555 18.20 -9.39 0.62
C SER A 555 17.69 -8.17 -0.16
N TRP A 556 16.40 -7.82 -0.03
CA TRP A 556 15.82 -6.56 -0.52
C TRP A 556 16.49 -5.30 0.07
N LEU A 557 17.26 -5.42 1.17
CA LEU A 557 18.09 -4.33 1.69
C LEU A 557 19.15 -3.87 0.68
N PHE A 558 19.60 -4.74 -0.23
CA PHE A 558 20.55 -4.37 -1.28
C PHE A 558 19.92 -3.50 -2.38
N ASP A 559 18.59 -3.53 -2.54
CA ASP A 559 17.84 -2.63 -3.42
C ASP A 559 17.57 -1.24 -2.81
N VAL A 560 17.86 -1.03 -1.52
CA VAL A 560 17.70 0.28 -0.85
C VAL A 560 19.02 1.03 -0.86
N ASP A 561 19.02 2.29 -1.31
CA ASP A 561 20.12 3.22 -1.07
C ASP A 561 19.97 3.94 0.28
N PHE A 562 20.88 3.67 1.22
CA PHE A 562 20.93 4.33 2.52
C PHE A 562 21.79 5.60 2.52
N SER A 563 22.44 5.97 1.40
CA SER A 563 23.27 7.19 1.30
C SER A 563 22.57 8.48 1.79
N PRO A 564 21.24 8.69 1.66
CA PRO A 564 20.55 9.84 2.23
C PRO A 564 20.66 9.98 3.77
N LEU A 565 21.05 8.92 4.47
CA LEU A 565 21.30 8.93 5.92
C LEU A 565 22.73 9.36 6.30
N ALA A 566 23.62 9.60 5.33
CA ALA A 566 24.94 10.15 5.62
C ALA A 566 24.84 11.51 6.34
N GLY A 567 25.78 11.76 7.26
CA GLY A 567 25.88 13.03 8.01
C GLY A 567 25.01 13.14 9.27
N ARG A 568 23.98 12.28 9.47
CA ARG A 568 23.17 12.23 10.69
C ARG A 568 23.50 10.99 11.55
N PRO A 569 23.28 10.99 12.88
CA PRO A 569 23.51 9.80 13.71
C PRO A 569 22.51 8.69 13.35
N VAL A 570 23.01 7.52 12.91
CA VAL A 570 22.19 6.35 12.63
C VAL A 570 22.33 5.32 13.77
N LEU A 571 21.21 4.78 14.23
CA LEU A 571 21.15 3.67 15.16
C LEU A 571 20.48 2.47 14.46
N ILE A 572 20.89 1.25 14.80
CA ILE A 572 20.31 0.01 14.24
C ILE A 572 19.83 -0.94 15.35
N SER A 573 18.73 -1.65 15.11
CA SER A 573 18.07 -2.59 16.03
C SER A 573 17.20 -3.62 15.26
N GLY A 574 16.55 -4.53 15.99
CA GLY A 574 15.67 -5.57 15.44
C GLY A 574 16.40 -6.90 15.19
N ASP A 575 15.63 -7.95 14.88
CA ASP A 575 16.16 -9.33 14.75
C ASP A 575 17.29 -9.45 13.70
N ARG A 576 17.34 -8.55 12.73
CA ARG A 576 18.28 -8.54 11.59
C ARG A 576 19.13 -7.26 11.52
N ALA A 577 19.43 -6.67 12.68
CA ALA A 577 20.27 -5.47 12.74
C ALA A 577 21.63 -5.64 12.04
N PHE A 578 22.24 -6.83 12.08
CA PHE A 578 23.54 -7.09 11.45
C PHE A 578 23.49 -7.18 9.91
N ASP A 579 22.40 -7.64 9.32
CA ASP A 579 22.16 -7.56 7.86
C ASP A 579 22.17 -6.09 7.41
N LEU A 580 21.49 -5.24 8.17
CA LEU A 580 21.44 -3.80 7.95
C LEU A 580 22.80 -3.13 8.20
N ALA A 581 23.58 -3.58 9.19
CA ALA A 581 24.93 -3.11 9.43
C ALA A 581 25.81 -3.27 8.18
N VAL A 582 25.86 -4.48 7.60
CA VAL A 582 26.59 -4.76 6.35
C VAL A 582 26.11 -3.86 5.22
N ARG A 583 24.79 -3.65 5.09
CA ARG A 583 24.25 -2.79 4.03
C ARG A 583 24.64 -1.31 4.19
N LEU A 584 24.68 -0.82 5.42
CA LEU A 584 25.12 0.55 5.74
C LEU A 584 26.62 0.74 5.52
N GLU A 585 27.46 -0.27 5.83
CA GLU A 585 28.90 -0.27 5.49
C GLU A 585 29.12 -0.13 3.97
N VAL A 586 28.32 -0.82 3.15
CA VAL A 586 28.37 -0.71 1.67
C VAL A 586 27.98 0.68 1.17
N ASN A 587 27.13 1.43 1.88
CA ASN A 587 26.86 2.84 1.59
C ASN A 587 27.84 3.82 2.27
N GLY A 588 28.78 3.35 3.09
CA GLY A 588 29.67 4.21 3.88
C GLY A 588 28.97 5.02 4.96
N VAL A 589 27.79 4.58 5.44
CA VAL A 589 26.98 5.28 6.46
C VAL A 589 27.36 4.78 7.85
N PRO A 590 27.94 5.63 8.75
CA PRO A 590 28.27 5.21 10.11
C PRO A 590 27.03 4.98 10.97
N PHE A 591 27.02 3.91 11.77
CA PHE A 591 25.90 3.53 12.64
C PHE A 591 26.35 3.10 14.04
N THR A 592 25.39 3.03 14.97
CA THR A 592 25.55 2.44 16.31
C THR A 592 24.50 1.34 16.53
N HIS A 593 24.92 0.12 16.84
CA HIS A 593 24.00 -0.96 17.18
C HIS A 593 23.50 -0.85 18.63
N VAL A 594 22.17 -0.86 18.81
CA VAL A 594 21.49 -0.87 20.10
C VAL A 594 20.53 -2.06 20.19
N ARG A 595 20.43 -2.69 21.36
CA ARG A 595 19.70 -3.96 21.53
C ARG A 595 18.18 -3.82 21.70
N SER A 596 17.69 -2.59 21.89
CA SER A 596 16.26 -2.30 22.08
C SER A 596 15.95 -0.83 21.81
N PHE A 597 14.66 -0.53 21.68
CA PHE A 597 14.17 0.83 21.52
C PHE A 597 14.50 1.72 22.74
N ALA A 598 14.29 1.23 23.96
CA ALA A 598 14.77 1.90 25.18
C ALA A 598 16.28 2.24 25.16
N GLN A 599 17.15 1.40 24.58
CA GLN A 599 18.57 1.75 24.41
C GLN A 599 18.78 2.85 23.37
N ALA A 600 18.02 2.88 22.28
CA ALA A 600 18.05 3.98 21.32
C ALA A 600 17.61 5.32 21.96
N LEU A 601 16.57 5.30 22.79
CA LEU A 601 16.10 6.47 23.55
C LEU A 601 17.16 6.98 24.55
N ALA A 602 17.92 6.08 25.18
CA ALA A 602 19.00 6.44 26.10
C ALA A 602 20.27 6.93 25.38
N ALA A 603 20.59 6.39 24.20
CA ALA A 603 21.75 6.78 23.39
C ALA A 603 21.55 8.10 22.63
N THR A 604 20.30 8.55 22.46
CA THR A 604 19.95 9.77 21.71
C THR A 604 19.74 10.97 22.65
N PRO A 605 20.27 12.17 22.36
CA PRO A 605 19.98 13.37 23.16
C PRO A 605 18.50 13.79 23.07
N PRO A 606 18.00 14.65 23.98
CA PRO A 606 16.71 15.32 23.82
C PRO A 606 16.61 16.09 22.50
N GLY A 607 15.42 16.15 21.90
CA GLY A 607 15.23 16.74 20.56
C GLY A 607 14.28 15.92 19.69
N ARG A 608 14.71 15.53 18.48
CA ARG A 608 13.97 14.66 17.56
C ARG A 608 14.64 13.29 17.44
N LEU A 609 13.82 12.25 17.28
CA LEU A 609 14.25 10.90 16.91
C LEU A 609 13.33 10.39 15.79
N GLU A 610 13.92 10.15 14.63
CA GLU A 610 13.26 9.40 13.55
C GLU A 610 13.40 7.91 13.82
N VAL A 611 12.35 7.13 13.54
CA VAL A 611 12.37 5.67 13.67
C VAL A 611 11.75 5.06 12.42
N ILE A 612 12.53 4.31 11.65
CA ILE A 612 12.07 3.61 10.44
C ILE A 612 12.11 2.12 10.71
N ALA A 613 10.96 1.45 10.56
CA ALA A 613 10.83 0.05 10.93
C ALA A 613 9.98 -0.75 9.95
N ASN A 614 10.30 -2.04 9.76
CA ASN A 614 9.39 -2.98 9.08
C ASN A 614 8.26 -3.44 10.01
N TYR A 615 7.35 -4.28 9.53
CA TYR A 615 6.01 -4.41 10.12
C TYR A 615 6.00 -4.87 11.58
N THR A 616 6.66 -5.97 11.94
CA THR A 616 6.66 -6.41 13.34
C THR A 616 7.54 -5.53 14.22
N ALA A 617 8.65 -4.98 13.71
CA ALA A 617 9.47 -4.03 14.45
C ALA A 617 8.68 -2.75 14.78
N PHE A 618 7.87 -2.26 13.84
CA PHE A 618 6.93 -1.16 14.06
C PHE A 618 5.87 -1.51 15.11
N GLN A 619 5.32 -2.74 15.11
CA GLN A 619 4.37 -3.16 16.16
C GLN A 619 5.04 -3.29 17.54
N ASP A 620 6.25 -3.84 17.62
CA ASP A 620 7.00 -4.02 18.87
C ASP A 620 7.32 -2.65 19.50
N ILE A 621 7.85 -1.72 18.70
CA ILE A 621 8.18 -0.34 19.13
C ILE A 621 6.90 0.42 19.50
N ARG A 622 5.82 0.30 18.72
CA ARG A 622 4.54 0.93 19.05
C ARG A 622 3.96 0.39 20.35
N ALA A 623 4.05 -0.92 20.61
CA ALA A 623 3.65 -1.50 21.87
C ALA A 623 4.53 -1.06 23.05
N GLU A 624 5.82 -0.75 22.84
CA GLU A 624 6.69 -0.17 23.86
C GLU A 624 6.38 1.31 24.15
N LEU A 625 5.89 2.06 23.15
CA LEU A 625 5.37 3.42 23.29
C LEU A 625 4.01 3.43 24.00
N ASP A 626 3.07 2.57 23.58
CA ASP A 626 1.69 2.50 24.10
C ASP A 626 1.62 2.01 25.55
N ARG A 627 2.61 1.24 26.04
CA ARG A 627 2.66 0.70 27.42
C ARG A 627 3.01 1.70 28.52
N VAL A 628 3.39 2.92 28.17
CA VAL A 628 3.95 3.92 29.11
C VAL A 628 3.16 5.24 29.10
N ASN A 629 1.97 5.22 28.48
CA ASN A 629 0.94 6.27 28.57
C ASN A 629 -0.26 5.77 29.40
#